data_AF-A0A660NG54-F1
#
_entry.id   AF-A0A660NG54-F1
#
_cell.length_a   1.000
_cell.length_b   1.000
_cell.length_c   1.000
_cell.angle_alpha   90.00
_cell.angle_beta   90.00
_cell.angle_gamma   90.00
#
_symmetry.space_group_name_H-M   'P 1'
#
loop_
_entity.id
_entity.type
_entity.pdbx_description
1 polymer ?
#
loop_
_entity_poly.entity_id
_entity_poly.type
_entity_poly.pdbx_seq_one_letter_code
_entity_poly.pdbx_strand_id
1 'polypeptide(L)'
;ERFLKMFWEAPSMQAVARDIASHGVHDSFSRVTANALQAVQHYARTGANGGRMAESGSPADFLTRTIKKVLDEETVSAENGLSVLATVGATAPFFGLFGTVWGVYHALVNIGLSGSGGLDQVAGPVGEALIMTGLGLAVALPAVIGYNWLARRNRVVSAKLDAFAFELFTFLSSGQTLSGHAGNRTETKEA
;
A
#
# COMPACT_ATOMS: atom_id res chain seq x y z
N GLU A 1 2.91 -13.68 -5.94
CA GLU A 1 2.12 -14.93 -6.16
C GLU A 1 2.94 -16.22 -6.14
N ARG A 2 4.23 -16.21 -6.52
CA ARG A 2 5.09 -17.40 -6.40
C ARG A 2 5.13 -17.96 -4.97
N PHE A 3 5.27 -17.09 -3.96
CA PHE A 3 5.29 -17.50 -2.56
C PHE A 3 3.98 -18.15 -2.12
N LEU A 4 2.82 -17.59 -2.47
CA LEU A 4 1.51 -18.16 -2.14
C LEU A 4 1.35 -19.58 -2.69
N LYS A 5 1.70 -19.82 -3.96
CA LYS A 5 1.66 -21.17 -4.54
C LYS A 5 2.57 -22.14 -3.79
N MET A 6 3.82 -21.72 -3.57
CA MET A 6 4.80 -22.51 -2.82
C MET A 6 4.32 -22.80 -1.38
N PHE A 7 3.73 -21.82 -0.70
CA PHE A 7 3.21 -21.97 0.66
C PHE A 7 2.12 -23.02 0.74
N TRP A 8 1.16 -22.99 -0.19
CA TRP A 8 0.05 -23.96 -0.22
C TRP A 8 0.46 -25.36 -0.71
N GLU A 9 1.51 -25.45 -1.52
CA GLU A 9 2.06 -26.72 -2.01
C GLU A 9 3.12 -27.32 -1.05
N ALA A 10 3.56 -26.57 -0.05
CA ALA A 10 4.64 -27.01 0.84
C ALA A 10 4.20 -28.17 1.74
N PRO A 11 5.00 -29.24 1.85
CA PRO A 11 4.66 -30.41 2.64
C PRO A 11 4.78 -30.17 4.15
N SER A 12 5.45 -29.10 4.57
CA SER A 12 5.64 -28.77 5.99
C SER A 12 6.02 -27.31 6.21
N MET A 13 5.77 -26.83 7.43
CA MET A 13 6.18 -25.49 7.86
C MET A 13 7.70 -25.31 7.88
N GLN A 14 8.47 -26.38 8.13
CA GLN A 14 9.93 -26.35 8.02
C GLN A 14 10.40 -26.22 6.57
N ALA A 15 9.64 -26.70 5.59
CA ALA A 15 9.93 -26.47 4.18
C ALA A 15 9.75 -24.99 3.82
N VAL A 16 8.65 -24.37 4.27
CA VAL A 16 8.41 -22.93 4.09
C VAL A 16 9.48 -22.08 4.78
N ALA A 17 9.86 -22.42 6.02
CA ALA A 17 10.91 -21.71 6.75
C ALA A 17 12.28 -21.80 6.05
N ARG A 18 12.61 -22.98 5.49
CA ARG A 18 13.85 -23.18 4.71
C ARG A 18 13.81 -22.39 3.41
N ASP A 19 12.69 -22.36 2.72
CA ASP A 19 12.54 -21.61 1.47
C ASP A 19 12.71 -20.10 1.70
N ILE A 20 12.09 -19.56 2.76
CA ILE A 20 12.28 -18.18 3.19
C ILE A 20 13.75 -17.90 3.52
N ALA A 21 14.43 -18.83 4.17
CA ALA A 21 15.85 -18.69 4.51
C ALA A 21 16.77 -18.75 3.27
N SER A 22 16.44 -19.52 2.24
CA SER A 22 17.25 -19.65 1.03
C SER A 22 16.98 -18.57 0.00
N HIS A 23 15.73 -18.15 -0.15
CA HIS A 23 15.32 -17.18 -1.17
C HIS A 23 15.16 -15.76 -0.65
N GLY A 24 15.17 -15.54 0.66
CA GLY A 24 14.97 -14.23 1.26
C GLY A 24 13.51 -13.79 1.27
N VAL A 25 13.24 -12.70 2.00
CA VAL A 25 11.91 -12.17 2.21
C VAL A 25 11.65 -11.03 1.22
N HIS A 26 10.83 -11.29 0.21
CA HIS A 26 10.67 -10.38 -0.94
C HIS A 26 9.24 -9.88 -1.15
N ASP A 27 8.25 -10.48 -0.49
CA ASP A 27 6.85 -10.06 -0.60
C ASP A 27 6.17 -9.97 0.77
N SER A 28 5.07 -9.22 0.84
CA SER A 28 4.30 -9.01 2.06
C SER A 28 3.85 -10.33 2.71
N PHE A 29 3.50 -11.33 1.90
CA PHE A 29 3.09 -12.65 2.36
C PHE A 29 4.24 -13.39 3.07
N SER A 30 5.44 -13.42 2.47
CA SER A 30 6.63 -14.02 3.11
C SER A 30 7.06 -13.27 4.36
N ARG A 31 6.91 -11.93 4.41
CA ARG A 31 7.16 -11.14 5.64
C ARG A 31 6.25 -11.57 6.78
N VAL A 32 4.95 -11.66 6.54
CA VAL A 32 3.97 -12.10 7.54
C VAL A 32 4.29 -13.53 8.00
N THR A 33 4.56 -14.45 7.07
CA THR A 33 4.91 -15.84 7.42
C THR A 33 6.20 -15.95 8.22
N ALA A 34 7.26 -15.24 7.82
CA ALA A 34 8.54 -15.26 8.52
C ALA A 34 8.41 -14.79 9.98
N ASN A 35 7.73 -13.66 10.20
CA ASN A 35 7.51 -13.11 11.53
C ASN A 35 6.59 -14.00 12.38
N ALA A 36 5.53 -14.56 11.80
CA ALA A 36 4.65 -15.50 12.48
C ALA A 36 5.40 -16.77 12.92
N LEU A 37 6.27 -17.31 12.07
CA LEU A 37 7.10 -18.46 12.42
C LEU A 37 8.10 -18.15 13.52
N GLN A 38 8.75 -17.00 13.44
CA GLN A 38 9.65 -16.53 14.49
C GLN A 38 8.90 -16.36 15.81
N ALA A 39 7.66 -15.86 15.80
CA ALA A 39 6.84 -15.72 16.99
C ALA A 39 6.55 -17.07 17.67
N VAL A 40 6.15 -18.07 16.89
CA VAL A 40 5.90 -19.44 17.40
C VAL A 40 7.18 -20.06 17.98
N GLN A 41 8.30 -19.93 17.27
CA GLN A 41 9.59 -20.45 17.75
C GLN A 41 10.10 -19.72 19.00
N HIS A 42 9.94 -18.40 19.07
CA HIS A 42 10.32 -17.60 20.23
C HIS A 42 9.52 -18.02 21.46
N TYR A 43 8.21 -18.23 21.31
CA TYR A 43 7.37 -18.72 22.40
C TYR A 43 7.77 -20.15 22.82
N ALA A 44 8.03 -21.05 21.88
CA ALA A 44 8.48 -22.41 22.19
C ALA A 44 9.80 -22.45 22.98
N ARG A 45 10.75 -21.58 22.66
CA ARG A 45 12.04 -21.47 23.38
C ARG A 45 11.91 -20.78 24.75
N THR A 46 11.09 -19.74 24.83
CA THR A 46 10.91 -18.96 26.07
C THR A 46 10.01 -19.68 27.08
N GLY A 47 9.02 -20.43 26.59
CA GLY A 47 8.19 -21.36 27.36
C GLY A 47 9.00 -22.47 28.06
N ALA A 48 10.11 -22.89 27.46
CA ALA A 48 10.99 -23.92 28.02
C ALA A 48 11.87 -23.42 29.19
N ASN A 49 12.11 -22.11 29.31
CA ASN A 49 13.08 -21.52 30.25
C ASN A 49 12.45 -20.92 31.53
N GLY A 50 11.23 -21.33 31.89
CA GLY A 50 10.70 -21.24 33.26
C GLY A 50 10.89 -19.91 34.01
N GLY A 51 9.92 -19.00 33.91
CA GLY A 51 9.73 -17.93 34.88
C GLY A 51 9.51 -16.56 34.26
N ARG A 52 8.41 -15.90 34.65
CA ARG A 52 7.86 -14.57 34.25
C ARG A 52 6.70 -14.57 33.25
N MET A 53 6.06 -15.72 33.01
CA MET A 53 4.91 -15.90 32.09
C MET A 53 3.57 -15.28 32.55
N ALA A 54 3.47 -14.69 33.74
CA ALA A 54 2.20 -14.15 34.23
C ALA A 54 1.79 -12.79 33.59
N GLU A 55 2.71 -12.09 32.91
CA GLU A 55 2.44 -10.78 32.27
C GLU A 55 2.39 -10.82 30.73
N SER A 56 2.90 -11.89 30.12
CA SER A 56 2.89 -12.11 28.67
C SER A 56 1.80 -13.13 28.33
N GLY A 57 0.70 -12.68 27.71
CA GLY A 57 -0.52 -13.48 27.44
C GLY A 57 -0.33 -14.80 26.67
N SER A 58 -1.45 -15.41 26.24
CA SER A 58 -1.42 -16.74 25.62
C SER A 58 -0.54 -16.78 24.36
N PRO A 59 0.02 -17.94 23.96
CA PRO A 59 0.80 -18.06 22.73
C PRO A 59 0.01 -17.58 21.49
N ALA A 60 -1.30 -17.82 21.48
CA ALA A 60 -2.21 -17.34 20.44
C ALA A 60 -2.34 -15.81 20.45
N ASP A 61 -2.40 -15.16 21.62
CA ASP A 61 -2.41 -13.70 21.71
C ASP A 61 -1.12 -13.09 21.19
N PHE A 62 0.03 -13.68 21.54
CA PHE A 62 1.33 -13.23 21.06
C PHE A 62 1.46 -13.35 19.53
N LEU A 63 1.01 -14.48 18.98
CA LEU A 63 0.98 -14.71 17.54
C LEU A 63 0.06 -13.70 16.84
N THR A 64 -1.15 -13.50 17.36
CA THR A 64 -2.13 -12.53 16.83
C THR A 64 -1.54 -11.12 16.81
N ARG A 65 -0.93 -10.67 17.90
CA ARG A 65 -0.29 -9.35 17.99
C ARG A 65 0.85 -9.19 16.99
N THR A 66 1.67 -10.23 16.82
CA THR A 66 2.80 -10.21 15.87
C THR A 66 2.30 -10.12 14.43
N ILE A 67 1.33 -10.96 14.05
CA ILE A 67 0.72 -10.94 12.71
C ILE A 67 0.09 -9.57 12.44
N LYS A 68 -0.70 -9.06 13.39
CA LYS A 68 -1.36 -7.75 13.27
C LYS A 68 -0.35 -6.62 13.10
N LYS A 69 0.72 -6.60 13.91
CA LYS A 69 1.79 -5.61 13.79
C LYS A 69 2.38 -5.59 12.38
N VAL A 70 2.67 -6.76 11.81
CA VAL A 70 3.23 -6.83 10.46
C VAL A 70 2.21 -6.34 9.43
N LEU A 71 0.94 -6.76 9.52
CA LEU A 71 -0.13 -6.25 8.63
C LEU A 71 -0.28 -4.73 8.67
N ASP A 72 -0.18 -4.14 9.85
CA ASP A 72 -0.23 -2.68 10.02
C ASP A 72 1.00 -2.02 9.34
N GLU A 73 2.21 -2.55 9.54
CA GLU A 73 3.44 -2.08 8.87
C GLU A 73 3.36 -2.21 7.34
N GLU A 74 2.80 -3.32 6.83
CA GLU A 74 2.52 -3.52 5.39
C GLU A 74 1.60 -2.44 4.83
N THR A 75 0.52 -2.16 5.56
CA THR A 75 -0.51 -1.21 5.14
C THR A 75 0.07 0.20 5.10
N VAL A 76 0.80 0.62 6.12
CA VAL A 76 1.50 1.91 6.16
C VAL A 76 2.51 2.01 5.01
N SER A 77 3.28 0.95 4.75
CA SER A 77 4.25 0.95 3.65
C SER A 77 3.59 1.15 2.28
N ALA A 78 2.43 0.52 2.07
CA ALA A 78 1.65 0.64 0.84
C ALA A 78 1.04 2.05 0.65
N GLU A 79 0.81 2.80 1.72
CA GLU A 79 0.24 4.15 1.70
C GLU A 79 1.25 5.25 1.31
N ASN A 80 2.55 5.04 1.51
CA ASN A 80 3.59 6.05 1.29
C ASN A 80 3.55 6.73 -0.10
N GLY A 81 3.24 5.96 -1.15
CA GLY A 81 3.11 6.50 -2.51
C GLY A 81 1.80 7.27 -2.77
N LEU A 82 0.73 6.91 -2.06
CA LEU A 82 -0.59 7.54 -2.22
C LEU A 82 -0.59 8.96 -1.67
N SER A 83 0.11 9.21 -0.56
CA SER A 83 0.19 10.54 0.04
C SER A 83 0.75 11.56 -0.95
N VAL A 84 1.77 11.19 -1.73
CA VAL A 84 2.35 12.06 -2.77
C VAL A 84 1.34 12.35 -3.88
N LEU A 85 0.68 11.32 -4.41
CA LEU A 85 -0.36 11.48 -5.43
C LEU A 85 -1.53 12.35 -4.94
N ALA A 86 -1.94 12.17 -3.69
CA ALA A 86 -2.99 12.96 -3.07
C ALA A 86 -2.58 14.44 -2.94
N THR A 87 -1.37 14.71 -2.44
CA THR A 87 -0.84 16.06 -2.31
C THR A 87 -0.70 16.73 -3.68
N VAL A 88 -0.12 16.04 -4.67
CA VAL A 88 0.05 16.59 -6.03
C VAL A 88 -1.32 16.86 -6.66
N GLY A 89 -2.25 15.91 -6.59
CA GLY A 89 -3.60 16.08 -7.13
C GLY A 89 -4.36 17.25 -6.49
N ALA A 90 -4.19 17.46 -5.18
CA ALA A 90 -4.83 18.55 -4.47
C ALA A 90 -4.15 19.92 -4.69
N THR A 91 -2.82 19.95 -4.83
CA THR A 91 -2.06 21.21 -4.88
C THR A 91 -1.83 21.72 -6.31
N ALA A 92 -1.72 20.85 -7.31
CA ALA A 92 -1.44 21.23 -8.70
C ALA A 92 -2.39 22.28 -9.29
N PRO A 93 -3.73 22.25 -9.04
CA PRO A 93 -4.62 23.29 -9.54
C PRO A 93 -4.31 24.67 -8.96
N PHE A 94 -3.88 24.74 -7.71
CA PHE A 94 -3.53 26.00 -7.06
C PHE A 94 -2.25 26.61 -7.62
N PHE A 95 -1.28 25.79 -8.07
CA PHE A 95 -0.12 26.30 -8.81
C PHE A 95 -0.54 26.93 -10.14
N GLY A 96 -1.53 26.35 -10.83
CA GLY A 96 -2.09 26.94 -12.06
C GLY A 96 -2.84 28.26 -11.82
N LEU A 97 -3.63 28.33 -10.73
CA LEU A 97 -4.30 29.55 -10.29
C LEU A 97 -3.29 30.62 -9.83
N PHE A 98 -2.21 30.24 -9.17
CA PHE A 98 -1.14 31.17 -8.81
C PHE A 98 -0.50 31.77 -10.07
N GLY A 99 -0.26 30.94 -11.09
CA GLY A 99 0.26 31.38 -12.38
C GLY A 99 -0.65 32.40 -13.08
N THR A 100 -1.99 32.24 -13.02
CA THR A 100 -2.90 33.24 -13.59
C THR A 100 -2.85 34.55 -12.84
N VAL A 101 -2.86 34.52 -11.51
CA VAL A 101 -2.77 35.73 -10.67
C VAL A 101 -1.48 36.48 -10.97
N TRP A 102 -0.35 35.77 -11.06
CA TRP A 102 0.94 36.35 -11.38
C TRP A 102 0.99 36.97 -12.78
N GLY A 103 0.46 36.28 -13.79
CA GLY A 103 0.41 36.76 -15.17
C GLY A 103 -0.46 38.02 -15.33
N VAL A 104 -1.65 38.01 -14.73
CA VAL A 104 -2.55 39.19 -14.73
C VAL A 104 -1.93 40.35 -13.97
N TYR A 105 -1.27 40.10 -12.84
CA TYR A 105 -0.53 41.13 -12.11
C TYR A 105 0.54 41.81 -12.98
N HIS A 106 1.37 41.03 -13.69
CA HIS A 106 2.39 41.58 -14.59
C HIS A 106 1.78 42.38 -15.74
N ALA A 107 0.68 41.91 -16.30
CA ALA A 107 -0.05 42.62 -17.34
C ALA A 107 -0.51 44.01 -16.85
N LEU A 108 -1.12 44.07 -15.66
CA LEU A 108 -1.62 45.31 -15.07
C LEU A 108 -0.49 46.28 -14.71
N VAL A 109 0.64 45.79 -14.20
CA VAL A 109 1.83 46.62 -13.93
C VAL A 109 2.37 47.24 -15.22
N ASN A 110 2.50 46.47 -16.29
CA ASN A 110 2.97 46.96 -17.58
C ASN A 110 2.04 48.03 -18.18
N ILE A 111 0.72 47.87 -18.02
CA ILE A 111 -0.26 48.88 -18.43
C ILE A 111 -0.13 50.16 -17.59
N GLY A 112 0.05 50.01 -16.27
CA GLY A 112 0.27 51.15 -15.37
C GLY A 112 1.53 51.94 -15.70
N LEU A 113 2.61 51.27 -16.13
CA LEU A 113 3.87 51.90 -16.53
C LEU A 113 3.82 52.53 -17.92
N SER A 114 3.11 51.92 -18.87
CA SER A 114 3.00 52.42 -20.26
C SER A 114 1.96 53.52 -20.44
N GLY A 115 1.01 53.67 -19.51
CA GLY A 115 -0.04 54.69 -19.56
C GLY A 115 -1.09 54.46 -20.65
N SER A 116 -0.99 53.38 -21.44
CA SER A 116 -1.93 53.02 -22.51
C SER A 116 -2.55 51.64 -22.24
N GLY A 117 -3.84 51.59 -21.94
CA GLY A 117 -4.59 50.36 -21.62
C GLY A 117 -5.32 49.73 -22.81
N GLY A 118 -4.69 49.66 -23.99
CA GLY A 118 -5.31 49.04 -25.16
C GLY A 118 -5.60 47.55 -24.97
N LEU A 119 -6.71 47.04 -25.50
CA LEU A 119 -7.11 45.62 -25.42
C LEU A 119 -6.00 44.67 -25.92
N ASP A 120 -5.24 45.07 -26.94
CA ASP A 120 -4.13 44.29 -27.48
C ASP A 120 -3.00 44.06 -26.45
N GLN A 121 -2.81 45.00 -25.51
CA GLN A 121 -1.81 44.89 -24.44
C GLN A 121 -2.27 43.97 -23.30
N VAL A 122 -3.57 43.71 -23.18
CA VAL A 122 -4.16 42.84 -22.15
C VAL A 122 -4.35 41.42 -22.68
N ALA A 123 -4.73 41.26 -23.96
CA ALA A 123 -5.14 39.98 -24.53
C ALA A 123 -4.03 38.91 -24.53
N GLY A 124 -2.78 39.29 -24.84
CA GLY A 124 -1.63 38.37 -24.83
C GLY A 124 -1.33 37.80 -23.43
N PRO A 125 -1.01 38.64 -22.44
CA PRO A 125 -0.71 38.18 -21.07
C PRO A 125 -1.86 37.40 -20.41
N VAL A 126 -3.11 37.74 -20.71
CA VAL A 126 -4.28 36.99 -20.21
C VAL A 126 -4.36 35.59 -20.84
N GLY A 127 -4.02 35.45 -22.13
CA GLY A 127 -3.93 34.14 -22.78
C GLY A 127 -2.86 33.24 -22.16
N GLU A 128 -1.68 33.79 -21.86
CA GLU A 128 -0.60 33.06 -21.20
C GLU A 128 -0.97 32.62 -19.77
N ALA A 129 -1.68 33.47 -19.04
CA ALA A 129 -2.24 33.13 -17.74
C ALA A 129 -3.16 31.90 -17.82
N LEU A 130 -4.06 31.84 -18.81
CA LEU A 130 -4.99 30.70 -18.97
C LEU A 130 -4.27 29.38 -19.22
N ILE A 131 -3.14 29.40 -19.95
CA ILE A 131 -2.31 28.21 -20.17
C ILE A 131 -1.78 27.65 -18.83
N MET A 132 -1.41 28.52 -17.88
CA MET A 132 -0.94 28.09 -16.55
C MET A 132 -2.02 27.31 -15.77
N THR A 133 -3.29 27.70 -15.89
CA THR A 133 -4.40 26.93 -15.31
C THR A 133 -4.56 25.58 -16.00
N GLY A 134 -4.47 25.56 -17.34
CA GLY A 134 -4.50 24.34 -18.12
C GLY A 134 -3.41 23.35 -17.70
N LEU A 135 -2.19 23.83 -17.43
CA LEU A 135 -1.08 23.02 -16.94
C LEU A 135 -1.34 22.46 -15.53
N GLY A 136 -1.87 23.28 -14.61
CA GLY A 136 -2.25 22.82 -13.27
C GLY A 136 -3.27 21.67 -13.31
N LEU A 137 -4.26 21.78 -14.19
CA LEU A 137 -5.26 20.72 -14.40
C LEU A 137 -4.67 19.49 -15.11
N ALA A 138 -3.78 19.69 -16.08
CA ALA A 138 -3.10 18.60 -16.80
C ALA A 138 -2.25 17.73 -15.87
N VAL A 139 -1.70 18.31 -14.79
CA VAL A 139 -0.98 17.55 -13.74
C VAL A 139 -1.94 16.95 -12.71
N ALA A 140 -2.99 17.69 -12.30
CA ALA A 140 -3.91 17.26 -11.26
C ALA A 140 -4.74 16.03 -11.66
N LEU A 141 -5.27 16.00 -12.90
CA LEU A 141 -6.17 14.94 -13.35
C LEU A 141 -5.51 13.55 -13.35
N PRO A 142 -4.32 13.35 -13.96
CA PRO A 142 -3.62 12.06 -13.88
C PRO A 142 -3.26 11.66 -12.45
N ALA A 143 -2.87 12.63 -11.60
CA ALA A 143 -2.53 12.36 -10.20
C ALA A 143 -3.73 11.81 -9.42
N VAL A 144 -4.92 12.40 -9.58
CA VAL A 144 -6.15 11.94 -8.93
C VAL A 144 -6.61 10.58 -9.46
N ILE A 145 -6.48 10.33 -10.77
CA ILE A 145 -6.78 9.00 -11.36
C ILE A 145 -5.83 7.94 -10.80
N GLY A 146 -4.53 8.24 -10.76
CA GLY A 146 -3.49 7.36 -10.20
C GLY A 146 -3.74 7.06 -8.72
N TYR A 147 -4.07 8.08 -7.92
CA TYR A 147 -4.44 7.91 -6.51
C TYR A 147 -5.61 6.94 -6.34
N ASN A 148 -6.72 7.17 -7.06
CA ASN A 148 -7.91 6.32 -6.95
C ASN A 148 -7.66 4.88 -7.38
N TRP A 149 -6.88 4.69 -8.45
CA TRP A 149 -6.52 3.37 -8.94
C TRP A 149 -5.63 2.61 -7.95
N LEU A 150 -4.59 3.27 -7.43
CA LEU A 150 -3.65 2.64 -6.51
C LEU A 150 -4.30 2.37 -5.14
N ALA A 151 -5.13 3.28 -4.64
CA ALA A 151 -5.92 3.08 -3.43
C ALA A 151 -6.84 1.86 -3.52
N ARG A 152 -7.53 1.68 -4.66
CA ARG A 152 -8.35 0.48 -4.88
C ARG A 152 -7.50 -0.79 -4.90
N ARG A 153 -6.35 -0.76 -5.57
CA ARG A 153 -5.43 -1.91 -5.62
C ARG A 153 -4.88 -2.27 -4.25
N ASN A 154 -4.43 -1.29 -3.47
CA ASN A 154 -3.95 -1.51 -2.11
C ASN A 154 -5.03 -2.15 -1.24
N ARG A 155 -6.27 -1.66 -1.29
CA ARG A 155 -7.39 -2.27 -0.54
C ARG A 155 -7.62 -3.74 -0.90
N VAL A 156 -7.52 -4.10 -2.17
CA VAL A 156 -7.63 -5.51 -2.61
C VAL A 156 -6.46 -6.35 -2.10
N VAL A 157 -5.24 -5.81 -2.12
CA VAL A 157 -4.05 -6.53 -1.62
C VAL A 157 -4.09 -6.69 -0.11
N SER A 158 -4.45 -5.65 0.65
CA SER A 158 -4.62 -5.72 2.10
C SER A 158 -5.68 -6.76 2.49
N ALA A 159 -6.83 -6.78 1.81
CA ALA A 159 -7.85 -7.80 2.07
C ALA A 159 -7.36 -9.23 1.82
N LYS A 160 -6.52 -9.44 0.80
CA LYS A 160 -5.89 -10.75 0.55
C LYS A 160 -4.85 -11.10 1.61
N LEU A 161 -4.08 -10.12 2.08
CA LEU A 161 -3.11 -10.30 3.16
C LEU A 161 -3.79 -10.64 4.48
N ASP A 162 -4.89 -9.96 4.81
CA ASP A 162 -5.68 -10.23 6.02
C ASP A 162 -6.27 -11.64 5.99
N ALA A 163 -6.84 -12.06 4.85
CA ALA A 163 -7.36 -13.42 4.68
C ALA A 163 -6.26 -14.48 4.86
N PHE A 164 -5.11 -14.27 4.22
CA PHE A 164 -3.95 -15.15 4.37
C PHE A 164 -3.43 -15.19 5.82
N ALA A 165 -3.36 -14.05 6.48
CA ALA A 165 -2.90 -13.94 7.86
C ALA A 165 -3.83 -14.68 8.83
N PHE A 166 -5.15 -14.64 8.59
CA PHE A 166 -6.11 -15.42 9.35
C PHE A 166 -5.90 -16.93 9.15
N GLU A 167 -5.77 -17.39 7.91
CA GLU A 167 -5.50 -18.80 7.61
C GLU A 167 -4.18 -19.28 8.21
N LEU A 168 -3.13 -18.46 8.12
CA LEU A 168 -1.83 -18.71 8.74
C LEU A 168 -1.93 -18.79 10.27
N PHE A 169 -2.69 -17.89 10.90
CA PHE A 169 -2.95 -17.94 12.33
C PHE A 169 -3.66 -19.23 12.72
N THR A 170 -4.74 -19.60 12.01
CA THR A 170 -5.46 -20.85 12.26
C THR A 170 -4.53 -22.05 12.11
N PHE A 171 -3.71 -22.09 11.07
CA PHE A 171 -2.76 -23.18 10.82
C PHE A 171 -1.72 -23.31 11.95
N LEU A 172 -1.09 -22.19 12.35
CA LEU A 172 -0.05 -22.18 13.38
C LEU A 172 -0.59 -22.39 14.80
N SER A 173 -1.84 -21.99 15.07
CA SER A 173 -2.48 -22.17 16.38
C SER A 173 -3.14 -23.54 16.55
N SER A 174 -3.70 -24.12 15.48
CA SER A 174 -4.40 -25.42 15.54
C SER A 174 -3.48 -26.63 15.28
N GLY A 175 -2.30 -26.42 14.71
CA GLY A 175 -1.36 -27.50 14.36
C GLY A 175 -1.87 -28.44 13.27
N GLN A 176 -3.01 -28.16 12.63
CA GLN A 176 -3.58 -28.98 11.58
C GLN A 176 -3.04 -28.59 10.21
N THR A 177 -2.49 -29.56 9.49
CA THR A 177 -2.15 -29.41 8.07
C THR A 177 -3.42 -29.31 7.23
N LEU A 178 -3.64 -28.20 6.52
CA LEU A 178 -4.76 -28.00 5.59
C LEU A 178 -4.67 -28.96 4.40
N SER A 179 -5.01 -30.23 4.60
CA SER A 179 -5.18 -31.21 3.52
C SER A 179 -6.51 -31.02 2.74
N GLY A 180 -7.21 -29.88 2.92
CA GLY A 180 -8.61 -29.73 2.50
C GLY A 180 -8.90 -28.81 1.32
N HIS A 181 -7.95 -28.01 0.79
CA HIS A 181 -8.28 -26.98 -0.21
C HIS A 181 -7.81 -27.28 -1.64
N ALA A 182 -7.09 -28.37 -1.88
CA ALA A 182 -6.60 -28.75 -3.21
C ALA A 182 -7.56 -29.69 -4.00
N GLY A 183 -8.67 -30.15 -3.40
CA GLY A 183 -9.46 -31.26 -3.94
C GLY A 183 -10.71 -30.93 -4.76
N ASN A 184 -11.15 -29.66 -4.89
CA ASN A 184 -12.52 -29.40 -5.38
C ASN A 184 -12.65 -28.37 -6.53
N ARG A 185 -11.66 -28.31 -7.44
CA ARG A 185 -11.73 -27.41 -8.63
C ARG A 185 -11.74 -28.12 -9.98
N THR A 186 -11.91 -29.44 -10.03
CA THR A 186 -11.82 -30.22 -11.27
C THR A 186 -13.12 -30.85 -11.77
N GLU A 187 -14.26 -30.68 -11.09
CA GLU A 187 -15.54 -31.30 -11.52
C GLU A 187 -16.62 -30.28 -11.94
N THR A 188 -16.27 -29.31 -12.79
CA THR A 188 -17.28 -28.52 -13.54
C THR A 188 -16.90 -28.34 -15.00
N LYS A 189 -16.43 -29.42 -15.62
CA LYS A 189 -16.46 -29.61 -17.07
C LYS A 189 -17.11 -30.95 -17.37
N GLU A 190 -18.44 -30.96 -17.41
CA GLU A 190 -19.28 -31.80 -18.27
C GLU A 190 -20.75 -31.57 -17.90
N ALA A 191 -21.40 -30.69 -18.66
CA ALA A 191 -22.82 -30.70 -19.04
C ALA A 191 -23.07 -29.57 -20.04
#